data_AF-B3N641-F1
#
_entry.id   AF-B3N641-F1
#
_cell.length_a   1.000
_cell.length_b   1.000
_cell.length_c   1.000
_cell.angle_alpha   90.00
_cell.angle_beta   90.00
_cell.angle_gamma   90.00
#
_symmetry.space_group_name_H-M   'P 1'
#
loop_
_entity.id
_entity.type
_entity.pdbx_description
1 polymer ?
#
loop_
_entity_poly.entity_id
_entity_poly.type
_entity_poly.pdbx_seq_one_letter_code
_entity_poly.pdbx_strand_id
1 'polypeptide(L)'
;MRKKFKALLLLLQLVAQLRSGQAIWFPWYLQRYGLAPHSFRHGGGHKNQTDDGSTCPPGYEMKSSSAGLTGGMAGCERVVGSRVGNAKRLCDDNPVLMQLARLYVVSPERIVLLLAQPSLTQSCAEITDVLGNIRKSMRNCVLAPDNIYGRLADGLNYFQSEVCEGGDGKNRKRCTGLQESHNCLKELRTDMIECEAPADWYERRNASKVCHIFNDVLNCYYTRAALLCGLEVARQLRSFAGDSMGRAMIHKCEVSKRLPRVDNAMPINASRASLRPSWLVALSSWTIVIYFARLKYIFG
;
A
#
# COMPACT_ATOMS: atom_id res chain seq x y z
N MET A 1 17.84 -45.84 7.04
CA MET A 1 16.61 -45.14 7.49
C MET A 1 16.85 -43.78 8.16
N ARG A 2 17.86 -43.62 9.03
CA ARG A 2 18.15 -42.37 9.76
C ARG A 2 18.36 -41.09 8.92
N LYS A 3 18.96 -41.19 7.72
CA LYS A 3 19.24 -40.01 6.86
C LYS A 3 17.98 -39.43 6.21
N LYS A 4 17.02 -40.28 5.82
CA LYS A 4 15.73 -39.85 5.25
C LYS A 4 14.86 -39.14 6.29
N PHE A 5 14.94 -39.57 7.55
CA PHE A 5 14.22 -38.95 8.66
C PHE A 5 14.76 -37.55 9.01
N LYS A 6 16.09 -37.36 8.94
CA LYS A 6 16.71 -36.02 9.10
C LYS A 6 16.33 -35.05 7.98
N ALA A 7 16.25 -35.53 6.73
CA ALA A 7 15.82 -34.70 5.60
C ALA A 7 14.34 -34.29 5.75
N LEU A 8 13.47 -35.20 6.20
CA LEU A 8 12.06 -34.91 6.46
C LEU A 8 11.87 -33.87 7.59
N LEU A 9 12.65 -33.97 8.67
CA LEU A 9 12.62 -33.01 9.78
C LEU A 9 13.11 -31.61 9.38
N LEU A 10 14.15 -31.53 8.54
CA LEU A 10 14.63 -30.26 7.99
C LEU A 10 13.60 -29.64 7.04
N LEU A 11 12.91 -30.46 6.23
CA LEU A 11 11.84 -29.99 5.36
C LEU A 11 10.65 -29.46 6.18
N LEU A 12 10.26 -30.17 7.24
CA LEU A 12 9.19 -29.74 8.16
C LEU A 12 9.56 -28.47 8.94
N GLN A 13 10.83 -28.29 9.33
CA GLN A 13 11.30 -27.04 9.94
C GLN A 13 11.29 -25.87 8.95
N LEU A 14 11.66 -26.09 7.68
CA LEU A 14 11.58 -25.09 6.64
C LEU A 14 10.13 -24.69 6.34
N VAL A 15 9.22 -25.66 6.26
CA VAL A 15 7.78 -25.42 6.04
C VAL A 15 7.12 -24.77 7.26
N ALA A 16 7.55 -25.09 8.49
CA ALA A 16 7.05 -24.46 9.71
C ALA A 16 7.55 -23.01 9.92
N GLN A 17 8.67 -22.62 9.29
CA GLN A 17 9.17 -21.24 9.28
C GLN A 17 8.68 -20.39 8.10
N LEU A 18 8.01 -20.99 7.11
CA LEU A 18 7.20 -20.23 6.17
C LEU A 18 6.00 -19.67 6.93
N ARG A 19 6.12 -18.41 7.37
CA ARG A 19 5.02 -17.60 7.89
C ARG A 19 3.87 -17.64 6.88
N SER A 20 2.89 -18.49 7.14
CA SER A 20 1.58 -18.55 6.48
C SER A 20 0.79 -17.31 6.88
N GLY A 21 1.14 -16.17 6.29
CA GLY A 21 0.49 -14.89 6.57
C GLY A 21 0.91 -13.72 5.69
N GLN A 22 1.72 -13.95 4.65
CA GLN A 22 2.08 -12.91 3.70
C GLN A 22 2.07 -13.46 2.28
N ALA A 23 1.34 -12.77 1.40
CA ALA A 23 1.29 -12.96 -0.05
C ALA A 23 0.51 -14.19 -0.58
N ILE A 24 -0.82 -14.16 -0.49
CA ILE A 24 -1.67 -14.94 -1.43
C ILE A 24 -1.85 -14.21 -2.77
N TRP A 25 -1.65 -12.88 -2.81
CA TRP A 25 -1.88 -12.12 -4.04
C TRP A 25 -0.71 -12.07 -5.01
N PHE A 26 0.54 -12.02 -4.52
CA PHE A 26 1.72 -12.05 -5.41
C PHE A 26 1.71 -13.32 -6.28
N PRO A 27 1.43 -14.53 -5.73
CA PRO A 27 1.26 -15.73 -6.55
C PRO A 27 0.04 -15.68 -7.47
N TRP A 28 -1.14 -15.20 -7.02
CA TRP A 28 -2.36 -15.18 -7.84
C TRP A 28 -2.27 -14.21 -9.02
N TYR A 29 -1.73 -12.99 -8.82
CA TYR A 29 -1.53 -12.03 -9.89
C TYR A 29 -0.48 -12.53 -10.89
N LEU A 30 0.65 -13.08 -10.41
CA LEU A 30 1.66 -13.70 -11.29
C LEU A 30 1.07 -14.90 -12.05
N GLN A 31 0.25 -15.72 -11.40
CA GLN A 31 -0.40 -16.91 -11.98
C GLN A 31 -1.45 -16.53 -13.03
N ARG A 32 -2.22 -15.46 -12.80
CA ARG A 32 -3.28 -15.03 -13.72
C ARG A 32 -2.80 -14.11 -14.82
N TYR A 33 -1.73 -13.34 -14.59
CA TYR A 33 -1.32 -12.27 -15.49
C TYR A 33 0.13 -12.38 -16.00
N GLY A 34 0.96 -13.25 -15.42
CA GLY A 34 2.37 -13.44 -15.80
C GLY A 34 3.26 -12.23 -15.48
N LEU A 35 4.50 -12.26 -15.96
CA LEU A 35 5.45 -11.12 -15.96
C LEU A 35 5.30 -10.23 -17.21
N ALA A 36 4.24 -10.45 -18.00
CA ALA A 36 3.99 -9.69 -19.20
C ALA A 36 3.57 -8.26 -18.81
N PRO A 37 4.28 -7.22 -19.27
CA PRO A 37 3.99 -5.84 -18.88
C PRO A 37 2.56 -5.46 -19.28
N HIS A 38 1.83 -4.74 -18.42
CA HIS A 38 0.46 -4.31 -18.69
C HIS A 38 0.37 -3.47 -19.97
N SER A 39 1.45 -2.78 -20.35
CA SER A 39 1.55 -2.01 -21.60
C SER A 39 1.41 -2.86 -22.87
N PHE A 40 1.80 -4.14 -22.84
CA PHE A 40 1.58 -5.07 -23.96
C PHE A 40 0.09 -5.32 -24.22
N ARG A 41 -0.76 -5.18 -23.20
CA ARG A 41 -2.22 -5.34 -23.31
C ARG A 41 -2.91 -4.14 -23.96
N HIS A 42 -2.23 -2.99 -24.00
CA HIS A 42 -2.72 -1.77 -24.66
C HIS A 42 -2.14 -1.56 -26.07
N GLY A 43 -1.61 -2.61 -26.70
CA GLY A 43 -1.24 -2.60 -28.13
C GLY A 43 0.24 -2.37 -28.44
N GLY A 44 1.14 -2.65 -27.50
CA GLY A 44 2.58 -2.50 -27.68
C GLY A 44 3.35 -3.83 -27.62
N GLY A 45 3.04 -4.79 -28.48
CA GLY A 45 3.90 -5.97 -28.67
C GLY A 45 3.21 -7.17 -29.30
N HIS A 46 3.93 -7.81 -30.24
CA HIS A 46 3.50 -8.88 -31.14
C HIS A 46 2.45 -9.85 -30.57
N LYS A 47 1.22 -9.75 -31.09
CA LYS A 47 0.22 -10.83 -30.97
C LYS A 47 0.55 -11.91 -32.00
N ASN A 48 0.94 -13.08 -31.51
CA ASN A 48 0.59 -14.32 -32.19
C ASN A 48 -0.91 -14.58 -31.93
N GLN A 49 -1.60 -15.00 -32.99
CA GLN A 49 -3.00 -15.42 -33.10
C GLN A 49 -3.51 -16.16 -31.85
N THR A 50 -4.74 -15.98 -31.38
CA THR A 50 -6.02 -16.11 -32.08
C THR A 50 -7.09 -15.33 -31.33
N ASP A 51 -7.75 -14.35 -31.96
CA ASP A 51 -9.11 -13.90 -31.60
C ASP A 51 -9.65 -13.08 -32.76
N ASP A 52 -10.76 -13.56 -33.34
CA ASP A 52 -11.50 -12.95 -34.44
C ASP A 52 -12.15 -11.64 -33.98
N GLY A 53 -11.66 -10.52 -34.51
CA GLY A 53 -12.16 -9.19 -34.20
C GLY A 53 -11.20 -8.11 -34.70
N SER A 54 -10.93 -8.09 -36.00
CA SER A 54 -9.92 -7.24 -36.62
C SER A 54 -10.41 -5.79 -36.76
N THR A 55 -10.19 -4.98 -35.72
CA THR A 55 -10.12 -3.52 -35.86
C THR A 55 -8.68 -3.11 -35.57
N CYS A 56 -7.97 -2.59 -36.58
CA CYS A 56 -6.58 -2.16 -36.41
C CYS A 56 -6.49 -1.02 -35.37
N PRO A 57 -5.44 -0.99 -34.52
CA PRO A 57 -5.26 0.06 -33.54
C PRO A 57 -5.08 1.45 -34.21
N PRO A 58 -5.40 2.56 -33.51
CA PRO A 58 -5.26 3.91 -34.06
C PRO A 58 -3.84 4.17 -34.59
N GLY A 59 -3.72 4.56 -35.86
CA GLY A 59 -2.43 4.79 -36.55
C GLY A 59 -1.95 3.63 -37.44
N TYR A 60 -2.75 2.58 -37.60
CA TYR A 60 -2.50 1.46 -38.52
C TYR A 60 -3.71 1.24 -39.43
N GLU A 61 -3.46 0.96 -40.70
CA GLU A 61 -4.51 0.58 -41.67
C GLU A 61 -4.40 -0.90 -42.02
N MET A 62 -5.53 -1.49 -42.44
CA MET A 62 -5.52 -2.84 -42.98
C MET A 62 -4.74 -2.83 -44.29
N LYS A 63 -3.79 -3.74 -44.44
CA LYS A 63 -3.03 -3.91 -45.67
C LYS A 63 -3.98 -4.19 -46.84
N SER A 64 -4.06 -3.29 -47.83
CA SER A 64 -4.90 -3.47 -49.01
C SER A 64 -4.38 -4.64 -49.85
N SER A 65 -5.13 -5.74 -49.88
CA SER A 65 -4.77 -6.95 -50.60
C SER A 65 -4.94 -6.78 -52.12
N SER A 66 -3.91 -6.29 -52.81
CA SER A 66 -3.78 -6.47 -54.26
C SER A 66 -2.70 -7.51 -54.54
N ALA A 67 -3.14 -8.76 -54.79
CA ALA A 67 -2.46 -9.87 -55.48
C ALA A 67 -2.58 -11.22 -54.72
N GLY A 68 -3.50 -12.06 -55.21
CA GLY A 68 -3.26 -13.46 -55.57
C GLY A 68 -2.61 -14.43 -54.59
N LEU A 69 -3.41 -15.43 -54.18
CA LEU A 69 -3.03 -16.85 -54.09
C LEU A 69 -1.72 -17.17 -53.34
N THR A 70 -1.61 -16.80 -52.08
CA THR A 70 -0.93 -17.62 -51.05
C THR A 70 -1.52 -17.24 -49.70
N GLY A 71 -1.76 -18.23 -48.82
CA GLY A 71 -2.44 -18.06 -47.53
C GLY A 71 -1.64 -17.26 -46.49
N GLY A 72 -1.36 -15.99 -46.78
CA GLY A 72 -0.75 -15.03 -45.86
C GLY A 72 -1.81 -14.26 -45.08
N MET A 73 -1.67 -14.25 -43.76
CA MET A 73 -2.57 -13.54 -42.84
C MET A 73 -2.61 -12.03 -43.07
N ALA A 74 -3.80 -11.44 -42.94
CA ALA A 74 -3.99 -9.99 -42.92
C ALA A 74 -3.28 -9.36 -41.70
N GLY A 75 -2.21 -8.61 -41.95
CA GLY A 75 -1.50 -7.79 -40.95
C GLY A 75 -1.87 -6.32 -41.09
N CYS A 76 -1.87 -5.59 -39.97
CA CYS A 76 -2.01 -4.13 -39.98
C CYS A 76 -0.64 -3.49 -40.33
N GLU A 77 -0.60 -2.56 -41.28
CA GLU A 77 0.62 -1.87 -41.69
C GLU A 77 0.67 -0.45 -41.10
N ARG A 78 1.86 -0.02 -40.65
CA ARG A 78 2.06 1.32 -40.09
C ARG A 78 2.04 2.32 -41.25
N VAL A 79 1.15 3.30 -41.21
CA VAL A 79 1.11 4.36 -42.24
C VAL A 79 2.39 5.19 -42.13
N VAL A 80 3.35 4.92 -43.03
CA VAL A 80 4.57 5.72 -43.20
C VAL A 80 4.16 7.05 -43.80
N GLY A 81 3.85 8.01 -42.95
CA GLY A 81 3.42 9.34 -43.37
C GLY A 81 2.75 10.18 -42.28
N SER A 82 2.27 9.57 -41.20
CA SER A 82 1.72 10.35 -40.10
C SER A 82 2.84 10.89 -39.21
N ARG A 83 3.20 12.16 -39.39
CA ARG A 83 3.98 12.93 -38.42
C ARG A 83 3.18 12.97 -37.11
N VAL A 84 3.36 11.96 -36.26
CA VAL A 84 2.77 11.91 -34.93
C VAL A 84 3.53 12.92 -34.05
N GLY A 85 3.08 14.16 -34.09
CA GLY A 85 3.36 15.11 -33.02
C GLY A 85 2.75 14.57 -31.73
N ASN A 86 3.58 14.41 -30.69
CA ASN A 86 3.20 14.29 -29.29
C ASN A 86 2.29 13.12 -28.83
N ALA A 87 2.35 11.93 -29.45
CA ALA A 87 1.87 10.73 -28.76
C ALA A 87 2.88 10.35 -27.64
N LYS A 88 2.53 10.61 -26.38
CA LYS A 88 3.37 10.24 -25.23
C LYS A 88 3.65 8.73 -25.25
N ARG A 89 4.93 8.35 -25.27
CA ARG A 89 5.39 6.96 -25.25
C ARG A 89 4.88 6.25 -23.99
N LEU A 90 4.29 5.06 -24.11
CA LEU A 90 3.90 4.24 -22.96
C LEU A 90 5.12 3.59 -22.29
N CYS A 91 5.13 3.53 -20.96
CA CYS A 91 6.20 2.86 -20.21
C CYS A 91 6.07 1.33 -20.23
N ASP A 92 7.21 0.64 -20.13
CA ASP A 92 7.27 -0.68 -19.50
C ASP A 92 7.03 -0.49 -18.00
N ASP A 93 6.05 -1.20 -17.45
CA ASP A 93 5.61 -1.09 -16.06
C ASP A 93 6.32 -2.06 -15.12
N ASN A 94 7.12 -3.01 -15.65
CA ASN A 94 7.94 -3.92 -14.84
C ASN A 94 8.88 -3.20 -13.86
N PRO A 95 9.61 -2.13 -14.25
CA PRO A 95 10.41 -1.36 -13.30
C PRO A 95 9.59 -0.78 -12.15
N VAL A 96 8.34 -0.37 -12.39
CA VAL A 96 7.46 0.19 -11.36
C VAL A 96 7.00 -0.91 -10.41
N LEU A 97 6.56 -2.05 -10.95
CA LEU A 97 6.22 -3.25 -10.18
C LEU A 97 7.38 -3.67 -9.25
N MET A 98 8.60 -3.75 -9.77
CA MET A 98 9.77 -4.15 -8.99
C MET A 98 10.05 -3.19 -7.82
N GLN A 99 9.81 -1.89 -7.99
CA GLN A 99 9.96 -0.92 -6.90
C GLN A 99 8.84 -1.06 -5.86
N LEU A 100 7.59 -1.23 -6.28
CA LEU A 100 6.47 -1.46 -5.35
C LEU A 100 6.62 -2.76 -4.55
N ALA A 101 7.19 -3.80 -5.17
CA ALA A 101 7.45 -5.09 -4.53
C ALA A 101 8.43 -4.97 -3.34
N ARG A 102 9.38 -4.02 -3.37
CA ARG A 102 10.31 -3.77 -2.25
C ARG A 102 9.58 -3.36 -0.97
N LEU A 103 8.43 -2.71 -1.10
CA LEU A 103 7.58 -2.28 0.01
C LEU A 103 6.41 -3.24 0.26
N TYR A 104 6.32 -4.35 -0.48
CA TYR A 104 5.16 -5.25 -0.49
C TYR A 104 3.83 -4.55 -0.81
N VAL A 105 3.88 -3.47 -1.59
CA VAL A 105 2.69 -2.71 -2.02
C VAL A 105 2.07 -3.41 -3.23
N VAL A 106 1.05 -4.21 -2.95
CA VAL A 106 0.29 -4.95 -3.99
C VAL A 106 -1.18 -4.54 -4.08
N SER A 107 -1.67 -3.79 -3.10
CA SER A 107 -3.06 -3.35 -3.02
C SER A 107 -3.18 -2.00 -2.31
N PRO A 108 -4.30 -1.29 -2.46
CA PRO A 108 -4.57 -0.04 -1.74
C PRO A 108 -4.41 -0.17 -0.21
N GLU A 109 -4.85 -1.28 0.38
CA GLU A 109 -4.75 -1.57 1.82
C GLU A 109 -3.30 -1.70 2.27
N ARG A 110 -2.44 -2.32 1.44
CA ARG A 110 -1.02 -2.49 1.75
C ARG A 110 -0.27 -1.16 1.81
N ILE A 111 -0.77 -0.11 1.12
CA ILE A 111 -0.26 1.26 1.28
C ILE A 111 -0.62 1.79 2.68
N VAL A 112 -1.88 1.65 3.10
CA VAL A 112 -2.32 2.10 4.43
C VAL A 112 -1.59 1.34 5.54
N LEU A 113 -1.33 0.04 5.35
CA LEU A 113 -0.60 -0.81 6.29
C LEU A 113 0.85 -0.35 6.56
N LEU A 114 1.42 0.52 5.71
CA LEU A 114 2.73 1.14 5.97
C LEU A 114 2.70 2.03 7.23
N LEU A 115 1.53 2.55 7.64
CA LEU A 115 1.36 3.25 8.93
C LEU A 115 1.57 2.35 10.15
N ALA A 116 1.42 1.04 9.98
CA ALA A 116 1.56 0.06 11.05
C ALA A 116 2.91 -0.69 10.97
N GLN A 117 3.92 -0.08 10.36
CA GLN A 117 5.28 -0.61 10.40
C GLN A 117 5.94 -0.29 11.74
N PRO A 118 6.88 -1.12 12.24
CA PRO A 118 7.54 -0.87 13.53
C PRO A 118 8.26 0.48 13.60
N SER A 119 8.83 0.93 12.48
CA SER A 119 9.53 2.21 12.36
C SER A 119 8.97 3.02 11.18
N LEU A 120 8.18 4.04 11.49
CA LEU A 120 7.61 4.93 10.47
C LEU A 120 8.71 5.73 9.76
N THR A 121 9.72 6.20 10.50
CA THR A 121 10.84 6.98 9.94
C THR A 121 11.62 6.18 8.90
N GLN A 122 11.94 4.91 9.21
CA GLN A 122 12.62 4.05 8.25
C GLN A 122 11.72 3.77 7.04
N SER A 123 10.44 3.46 7.28
CA SER A 123 9.47 3.24 6.21
C SER A 123 9.38 4.44 5.27
N CYS A 124 9.36 5.66 5.83
CA CYS A 124 9.34 6.89 5.05
C CYS A 124 10.60 7.11 4.20
N ALA A 125 11.78 6.75 4.70
CA ALA A 125 13.01 6.78 3.93
C ALA A 125 12.97 5.79 2.75
N GLU A 126 12.50 4.56 3.00
CA GLU A 126 12.35 3.53 1.96
C GLU A 126 11.31 3.94 0.90
N ILE A 127 10.16 4.49 1.31
CA ILE A 127 9.13 5.03 0.41
C ILE A 127 9.71 6.13 -0.48
N THR A 128 10.51 7.02 0.09
CA THR A 128 11.14 8.12 -0.66
C THR A 128 12.10 7.60 -1.72
N ASP A 129 12.92 6.59 -1.41
CA ASP A 129 13.79 5.93 -2.39
C ASP A 129 12.99 5.23 -3.50
N VAL A 130 11.99 4.42 -3.13
CA VAL A 130 11.10 3.71 -4.06
C VAL A 130 10.42 4.67 -5.03
N LEU A 131 9.79 5.75 -4.53
CA LEU A 131 9.13 6.75 -5.37
C LEU A 131 10.14 7.51 -6.24
N GLY A 132 11.33 7.81 -5.71
CA GLY A 132 12.42 8.39 -6.49
C GLY A 132 12.82 7.53 -7.68
N ASN A 133 12.91 6.21 -7.49
CA ASN A 133 13.28 5.26 -8.55
C ASN A 133 12.14 5.02 -9.55
N ILE A 134 10.88 5.02 -9.11
CA ILE A 134 9.70 5.01 -9.99
C ILE A 134 9.69 6.26 -10.88
N ARG A 135 9.91 7.46 -10.33
CA ARG A 135 9.98 8.69 -11.13
C ARG A 135 11.14 8.65 -12.13
N LYS A 136 12.29 8.08 -11.75
CA LYS A 136 13.44 7.89 -12.65
C LYS A 136 13.12 6.95 -13.82
N SER A 137 12.44 5.83 -13.58
CA SER A 137 12.09 4.85 -14.63
C SER A 137 11.05 5.41 -15.60
N MET A 138 10.21 6.34 -15.17
CA MET A 138 9.16 6.95 -15.99
C MET A 138 9.54 8.32 -16.61
N ARG A 139 10.81 8.75 -16.55
CA ARG A 139 11.21 10.10 -17.02
C ARG A 139 10.80 10.42 -18.47
N ASN A 140 10.78 9.41 -19.34
CA ASN A 140 10.60 9.58 -20.79
C ASN A 140 9.33 8.90 -21.32
N CYS A 141 8.41 8.50 -20.44
CA CYS A 141 7.21 7.76 -20.81
C CYS A 141 6.09 7.99 -19.79
N VAL A 142 4.88 7.54 -20.10
CA VAL A 142 3.73 7.63 -19.19
C VAL A 142 3.06 6.27 -19.08
N LEU A 143 2.61 5.90 -17.89
CA LEU A 143 1.80 4.69 -17.69
C LEU A 143 0.38 4.90 -18.21
N ALA A 144 -0.28 3.82 -18.62
CA ALA A 144 -1.70 3.91 -18.97
C ALA A 144 -2.52 4.43 -17.75
N PRO A 145 -3.56 5.27 -17.94
CA PRO A 145 -4.33 5.86 -16.84
C PRO A 145 -5.01 4.85 -15.90
N ASP A 146 -5.19 3.63 -16.37
CA ASP A 146 -5.78 2.47 -15.70
C ASP A 146 -4.75 1.42 -15.28
N ASN A 147 -3.46 1.73 -15.42
CA ASN A 147 -2.37 0.85 -14.98
C ASN A 147 -2.37 0.73 -13.45
N ILE A 148 -2.43 -0.51 -12.99
CA ILE A 148 -2.48 -0.89 -11.58
C ILE A 148 -1.31 -0.31 -10.80
N TYR A 149 -0.09 -0.45 -11.32
CA TYR A 149 1.12 0.01 -10.65
C TYR A 149 1.22 1.54 -10.61
N GLY A 150 0.71 2.21 -11.64
CA GLY A 150 0.57 3.66 -11.65
C GLY A 150 -0.35 4.14 -10.52
N ARG A 151 -1.52 3.51 -10.36
CA ARG A 151 -2.46 3.84 -9.28
C ARG A 151 -1.87 3.56 -7.90
N LEU A 152 -1.22 2.40 -7.70
CA LEU A 152 -0.54 2.11 -6.44
C LEU A 152 0.56 3.13 -6.15
N ALA A 153 1.33 3.55 -7.15
CA ALA A 153 2.34 4.59 -7.00
C ALA A 153 1.72 5.95 -6.64
N ASP A 154 0.56 6.32 -7.20
CA ASP A 154 -0.17 7.54 -6.86
C ASP A 154 -0.66 7.53 -5.39
N GLY A 155 -1.20 6.40 -4.93
CA GLY A 155 -1.58 6.21 -3.52
C GLY A 155 -0.37 6.26 -2.59
N LEU A 156 0.75 5.65 -2.98
CA LEU A 156 2.00 5.67 -2.22
C LEU A 156 2.63 7.08 -2.17
N ASN A 157 2.54 7.83 -3.26
CA ASN A 157 2.97 9.23 -3.31
C ASN A 157 2.14 10.10 -2.37
N TYR A 158 0.83 9.85 -2.29
CA TYR A 158 -0.04 10.51 -1.31
C TYR A 158 0.35 10.16 0.13
N PHE A 159 0.61 8.87 0.41
CA PHE A 159 1.13 8.44 1.71
C PHE A 159 2.40 9.22 2.08
N GLN A 160 3.38 9.32 1.17
CA GLN A 160 4.62 10.06 1.40
C GLN A 160 4.32 11.51 1.81
N SER A 161 3.52 12.22 1.01
CA SER A 161 3.22 13.63 1.27
C SER A 161 2.53 13.86 2.62
N GLU A 162 1.60 12.99 2.99
CA GLU A 162 0.78 13.19 4.19
C GLU A 162 1.46 12.68 5.45
N VAL A 163 2.11 11.52 5.39
CA VAL A 163 2.64 10.83 6.57
C VAL A 163 4.11 11.12 6.78
N CYS A 164 4.89 11.23 5.70
CA CYS A 164 6.35 11.40 5.79
C CYS A 164 6.76 12.87 5.76
N GLU A 165 6.06 13.70 4.99
CA GLU A 165 6.38 15.13 4.81
C GLU A 165 5.51 16.06 5.67
N GLY A 166 4.54 15.51 6.42
CA GLY A 166 3.69 16.25 7.36
C GLY A 166 2.42 16.84 6.78
N GLY A 167 2.14 16.59 5.49
CA GLY A 167 0.93 17.02 4.79
C GLY A 167 0.83 18.52 4.53
N ASP A 168 -0.10 18.88 3.65
CA ASP A 168 -0.41 20.28 3.39
C ASP A 168 -1.24 20.89 4.53
N GLY A 169 -1.27 22.23 4.64
CA GLY A 169 -1.92 22.94 5.76
C GLY A 169 -3.36 22.52 6.09
N LYS A 170 -4.13 22.00 5.12
CA LYS A 170 -5.49 21.46 5.35
C LYS A 170 -5.51 20.11 6.07
N ASN A 171 -4.50 19.26 5.82
CA ASN A 171 -4.42 17.91 6.37
C ASN A 171 -3.44 17.80 7.55
N ARG A 172 -2.60 18.83 7.78
CA ARG A 172 -1.57 18.84 8.82
C ARG A 172 -2.03 18.32 10.18
N LYS A 173 -3.22 18.72 10.64
CA LYS A 173 -3.76 18.24 11.94
C LYS A 173 -3.97 16.73 11.96
N ARG A 174 -4.50 16.16 10.88
CA ARG A 174 -4.68 14.71 10.72
C ARG A 174 -3.33 14.00 10.64
N CYS A 175 -2.38 14.56 9.88
CA CYS A 175 -1.03 14.02 9.73
C CYS A 175 -0.29 13.94 11.06
N THR A 176 -0.29 15.04 11.83
CA THR A 176 0.30 15.08 13.17
C THR A 176 -0.39 14.06 14.09
N GLY A 177 -1.73 13.98 14.06
CA GLY A 177 -2.45 13.00 14.88
C GLY A 177 -2.12 11.54 14.55
N LEU A 178 -1.92 11.20 13.27
CA LEU A 178 -1.48 9.86 12.84
C LEU A 178 -0.05 9.56 13.28
N GLN A 179 0.86 10.53 13.15
CA GLN A 179 2.25 10.39 13.61
C GLN A 179 2.34 10.22 15.12
N GLU A 180 1.61 11.05 15.89
CA GLU A 180 1.54 10.96 17.35
C GLU A 180 0.93 9.62 17.81
N SER A 181 -0.01 9.09 17.03
CA SER A 181 -0.69 7.82 17.32
C SER A 181 0.03 6.59 16.76
N HIS A 182 1.19 6.76 16.10
CA HIS A 182 1.92 5.67 15.45
C HIS A 182 2.23 4.50 16.40
N ASN A 183 2.55 4.80 17.67
CA ASN A 183 2.80 3.77 18.68
C ASN A 183 1.59 2.88 18.95
N CYS A 184 0.37 3.37 18.74
CA CYS A 184 -0.83 2.54 18.79
C CYS A 184 -1.12 1.87 17.44
N LEU A 185 -0.99 2.62 16.34
CA LEU A 185 -1.27 2.10 14.99
C LEU A 185 -0.38 0.91 14.60
N LYS A 186 0.87 0.86 15.08
CA LYS A 186 1.75 -0.31 14.84
C LYS A 186 1.20 -1.60 15.47
N GLU A 187 0.46 -1.51 16.58
CA GLU A 187 -0.15 -2.67 17.24
C GLU A 187 -1.38 -3.18 16.47
N LEU A 188 -2.04 -2.29 15.69
CA LEU A 188 -3.16 -2.65 14.81
C LEU A 188 -2.75 -3.44 13.57
N ARG A 189 -1.45 -3.71 13.35
CA ARG A 189 -0.98 -4.30 12.09
C ARG A 189 -1.73 -5.57 11.70
N THR A 190 -1.91 -6.49 12.65
CA THR A 190 -2.61 -7.76 12.39
C THR A 190 -4.10 -7.51 12.14
N ASP A 191 -4.75 -6.67 12.96
CA ASP A 191 -6.15 -6.29 12.78
C ASP A 191 -6.42 -5.64 11.41
N MET A 192 -5.48 -4.81 10.93
CA MET A 192 -5.57 -4.18 9.62
C MET A 192 -5.41 -5.18 8.47
N ILE A 193 -4.63 -6.25 8.66
CA ILE A 193 -4.53 -7.34 7.68
C ILE A 193 -5.84 -8.12 7.62
N GLU A 194 -6.52 -8.33 8.75
CA GLU A 194 -7.85 -8.98 8.78
C GLU A 194 -8.93 -8.18 8.05
N CYS A 195 -8.73 -6.87 7.89
CA CYS A 195 -9.63 -6.00 7.14
C CYS A 195 -9.39 -6.02 5.62
N GLU A 196 -8.37 -6.73 5.12
CA GLU A 196 -8.08 -6.76 3.68
C GLU A 196 -9.21 -7.40 2.88
N ALA A 197 -9.54 -6.78 1.75
CA ALA A 197 -10.59 -7.25 0.88
C ALA A 197 -10.04 -8.18 -0.22
N PRO A 198 -10.92 -8.86 -0.97
CA PRO A 198 -10.54 -9.47 -2.23
C PRO A 198 -9.90 -8.42 -3.14
N ALA A 199 -8.85 -8.84 -3.83
CA ALA A 199 -7.98 -7.91 -4.54
C ALA A 199 -8.52 -7.46 -5.92
N ASP A 200 -9.83 -7.50 -6.15
CA ASP A 200 -10.50 -7.09 -7.38
C ASP A 200 -10.74 -5.57 -7.46
N TRP A 201 -9.89 -4.77 -6.80
CA TRP A 201 -9.92 -3.29 -6.78
C TRP A 201 -9.91 -2.60 -8.16
N TYR A 202 -9.53 -3.34 -9.19
CA TYR A 202 -9.40 -2.90 -10.57
C TYR A 202 -10.49 -3.49 -11.50
N GLU A 203 -11.51 -4.15 -10.93
CA GLU A 203 -12.73 -4.55 -11.65
C GLU A 203 -13.41 -3.31 -12.25
N ARG A 204 -13.67 -3.32 -13.56
CA ARG A 204 -14.19 -2.15 -14.29
C ARG A 204 -15.71 -2.16 -14.44
N ARG A 205 -16.32 -3.35 -14.46
CA ARG A 205 -17.73 -3.53 -14.82
C ARG A 205 -18.68 -3.21 -13.66
N ASN A 206 -18.24 -3.41 -12.42
CA ASN A 206 -19.11 -3.26 -11.24
C ASN A 206 -18.50 -2.30 -10.20
N ALA A 207 -18.59 -1.00 -10.48
CA ALA A 207 -18.12 0.05 -9.58
C ALA A 207 -18.85 0.02 -8.22
N SER A 208 -20.14 -0.29 -8.20
CA SER A 208 -20.93 -0.36 -6.97
C SER A 208 -20.40 -1.41 -6.00
N LYS A 209 -20.06 -2.61 -6.50
CA LYS A 209 -19.44 -3.67 -5.70
C LYS A 209 -18.09 -3.20 -5.13
N VAL A 210 -17.23 -2.61 -5.97
CA VAL A 210 -15.91 -2.11 -5.54
C VAL A 210 -16.04 -1.02 -4.48
N CYS A 211 -16.98 -0.09 -4.64
CA CYS A 211 -17.20 0.98 -3.66
C CYS A 211 -17.88 0.53 -2.36
N HIS A 212 -18.67 -0.54 -2.41
CA HIS A 212 -19.16 -1.20 -1.20
C HIS A 212 -18.00 -1.80 -0.41
N ILE A 213 -17.17 -2.61 -1.07
CA ILE A 213 -15.98 -3.23 -0.48
C ILE A 213 -15.03 -2.18 0.09
N PHE A 214 -14.78 -1.09 -0.66
CA PHE A 214 -14.00 0.05 -0.19
C PHE A 214 -14.52 0.57 1.16
N ASN A 215 -15.82 0.83 1.28
CA ASN A 215 -16.40 1.30 2.52
C ASN A 215 -16.34 0.26 3.65
N ASP A 216 -16.46 -1.04 3.34
CA ASP A 216 -16.31 -2.12 4.32
C ASP A 216 -14.91 -2.14 4.93
N VAL A 217 -13.86 -2.02 4.11
CA VAL A 217 -12.47 -1.93 4.59
C VAL A 217 -12.29 -0.69 5.49
N LEU A 218 -12.78 0.48 5.06
CA LEU A 218 -12.70 1.71 5.85
C LEU A 218 -13.46 1.60 7.18
N ASN A 219 -14.62 0.94 7.18
CA ASN A 219 -15.40 0.65 8.39
C ASN A 219 -14.65 -0.30 9.31
N CYS A 220 -13.99 -1.33 8.77
CA CYS A 220 -13.19 -2.27 9.53
C CYS A 220 -12.00 -1.56 10.22
N TYR A 221 -11.22 -0.76 9.48
CA TYR A 221 -10.15 0.05 10.07
C TYR A 221 -10.64 0.98 11.16
N TYR A 222 -11.78 1.66 10.92
CA TYR A 222 -12.38 2.52 11.93
C TYR A 222 -12.71 1.74 13.21
N THR A 223 -13.40 0.60 13.10
CA THR A 223 -13.79 -0.19 14.26
C THR A 223 -12.59 -0.72 15.03
N ARG A 224 -11.59 -1.30 14.34
CA ARG A 224 -10.37 -1.83 14.97
C ARG A 224 -9.59 -0.73 15.69
N ALA A 225 -9.38 0.41 15.02
CA ALA A 225 -8.71 1.55 15.62
C ALA A 225 -9.52 2.17 16.77
N ALA A 226 -10.84 2.18 16.71
CA ALA A 226 -11.67 2.71 17.79
C ALA A 226 -11.55 1.86 19.06
N LEU A 227 -11.45 0.53 18.90
CA LEU A 227 -11.29 -0.41 20.00
C LEU A 227 -9.90 -0.34 20.65
N LEU A 228 -8.83 -0.07 19.88
CA LEU A 228 -7.46 -0.08 20.41
C LEU A 228 -6.88 1.32 20.67
N CYS A 229 -7.12 2.27 19.76
CA CYS A 229 -6.48 3.59 19.75
C CYS A 229 -7.45 4.74 20.05
N GLY A 230 -8.75 4.46 20.11
CA GLY A 230 -9.79 5.42 20.43
C GLY A 230 -10.42 6.09 19.20
N LEU A 231 -11.57 6.74 19.42
CA LEU A 231 -12.42 7.25 18.34
C LEU A 231 -11.76 8.32 17.47
N GLU A 232 -10.89 9.15 18.05
CA GLU A 232 -10.24 10.23 17.29
C GLU A 232 -9.22 9.66 16.28
N VAL A 233 -8.37 8.74 16.74
CA VAL A 233 -7.41 8.03 15.88
C VAL A 233 -8.15 7.23 14.81
N ALA A 234 -9.26 6.58 15.17
CA ALA A 234 -10.10 5.85 14.22
C ALA A 234 -10.65 6.73 13.09
N ARG A 235 -11.11 7.94 13.39
CA ARG A 235 -11.58 8.90 12.37
C ARG A 235 -10.45 9.34 11.45
N GLN A 236 -9.29 9.63 12.02
CA GLN A 236 -8.11 10.05 11.27
C GLN A 236 -7.60 8.93 10.35
N LEU A 237 -7.50 7.69 10.86
CA LEU A 237 -7.11 6.52 10.09
C LEU A 237 -8.10 6.25 8.95
N ARG A 238 -9.41 6.26 9.24
CA ARG A 238 -10.45 6.07 8.21
C ARG A 238 -10.37 7.13 7.12
N SER A 239 -10.23 8.39 7.50
CA SER A 239 -10.15 9.51 6.57
C SER A 239 -8.90 9.40 5.68
N PHE A 240 -7.75 9.12 6.29
CA PHE A 240 -6.50 8.90 5.57
C PHE A 240 -6.56 7.70 4.63
N ALA A 241 -7.08 6.57 5.12
CA ALA A 241 -7.25 5.36 4.31
C ALA A 241 -8.17 5.61 3.12
N GLY A 242 -9.26 6.37 3.30
CA GLY A 242 -10.16 6.76 2.21
C GLY A 242 -9.45 7.53 1.12
N ASP A 243 -8.65 8.53 1.47
CA ASP A 243 -7.90 9.33 0.51
C ASP A 243 -6.77 8.53 -0.16
N SER A 244 -6.02 7.74 0.61
CA SER A 244 -4.90 6.94 0.13
C SER A 244 -5.37 5.82 -0.80
N MET A 245 -6.38 5.05 -0.37
CA MET A 245 -6.92 3.96 -1.16
C MET A 245 -7.67 4.48 -2.39
N GLY A 246 -8.45 5.56 -2.25
CA GLY A 246 -9.21 6.15 -3.36
C GLY A 246 -8.32 6.62 -4.51
N ARG A 247 -7.08 7.05 -4.23
CA ARG A 247 -6.08 7.39 -5.25
C ARG A 247 -5.49 6.15 -5.93
N ALA A 248 -5.37 5.06 -5.17
CA ALA A 248 -4.85 3.78 -5.63
C ALA A 248 -5.88 2.91 -6.38
N MET A 249 -7.09 3.41 -6.59
CA MET A 249 -8.17 2.69 -7.27
C MET A 249 -8.53 3.35 -8.62
N ILE A 250 -9.19 2.58 -9.49
CA ILE A 250 -9.73 3.11 -10.76
C ILE A 250 -11.00 3.92 -10.50
N HIS A 251 -11.91 3.37 -9.70
CA HIS A 251 -13.20 3.99 -9.41
C HIS A 251 -13.08 5.05 -8.31
N LYS A 252 -13.76 6.18 -8.51
CA LYS A 252 -13.91 7.20 -7.47
C LYS A 252 -15.06 6.82 -6.55
N CYS A 253 -14.73 6.28 -5.38
CA CYS A 253 -15.71 5.89 -4.38
C CYS A 253 -15.88 6.99 -3.33
N GLU A 254 -17.13 7.31 -2.99
CA GLU A 254 -17.40 8.23 -1.89
C GLU A 254 -17.26 7.51 -0.55
N VAL A 255 -16.58 8.16 0.41
CA VAL A 255 -16.48 7.67 1.78
C VAL A 255 -17.83 7.91 2.47
N SER A 256 -18.43 6.84 3.00
CA SER A 256 -19.67 6.92 3.75
C SER A 256 -19.49 7.84 4.97
N LYS A 257 -20.38 8.82 5.08
CA LYS A 257 -20.45 9.75 6.22
C LYS A 257 -20.92 9.07 7.50
N ARG A 258 -21.58 7.91 7.38
CA ARG A 258 -22.05 7.13 8.52
C ARG A 258 -20.89 6.31 9.09
N LEU A 259 -20.53 6.62 10.34
CA LEU A 259 -19.55 5.85 11.09
C LEU A 259 -20.22 4.64 11.76
N PRO A 260 -19.56 3.47 11.79
CA PRO A 260 -19.97 2.36 12.63
C PRO A 260 -20.07 2.79 14.10
N ARG A 261 -21.08 2.27 14.80
CA ARG A 261 -21.19 2.44 16.25
C ARG A 261 -20.21 1.48 16.93
N VAL A 262 -19.44 1.97 17.91
CA VAL A 262 -18.47 1.19 18.67
C VAL A 262 -18.74 1.43 20.14
N ASP A 263 -19.39 0.47 20.82
CA ASP A 263 -19.86 0.64 22.20
C ASP A 263 -18.73 0.59 23.24
N ASN A 264 -17.62 -0.09 22.95
CA ASN A 264 -16.48 -0.28 23.85
C ASN A 264 -15.20 0.37 23.31
N ALA A 265 -15.29 1.62 22.83
CA ALA A 265 -14.12 2.32 22.30
C ALA A 265 -13.09 2.62 23.39
N MET A 266 -11.79 2.58 23.03
CA MET A 266 -10.70 2.93 23.94
C MET A 266 -10.86 4.38 24.42
N PRO A 267 -10.83 4.64 25.74
CA PRO A 267 -10.89 6.01 26.26
C PRO A 267 -9.64 6.80 25.86
N ILE A 268 -9.83 8.10 25.62
CA ILE A 268 -8.83 9.04 25.06
C ILE A 268 -7.58 9.23 25.97
N ASN A 269 -7.55 8.65 27.19
CA ASN A 269 -6.59 8.99 28.25
C ASN A 269 -5.61 7.88 28.69
N ALA A 270 -5.45 6.76 27.99
CA ALA A 270 -4.52 5.72 28.44
C ALA A 270 -3.02 6.06 28.25
N SER A 271 -2.67 7.08 27.46
CA SER A 271 -1.27 7.47 27.18
C SER A 271 -0.83 8.79 27.84
N ARG A 272 -1.68 9.39 28.70
CA ARG A 272 -1.37 10.63 29.44
C ARG A 272 -1.38 10.49 30.96
N ALA A 273 -1.26 9.26 31.48
CA ALA A 273 -0.55 9.07 32.73
C ALA A 273 0.95 9.21 32.39
N SER A 274 1.47 10.42 32.16
CA SER A 274 1.99 11.23 33.26
C SER A 274 2.07 10.38 34.52
N LEU A 275 3.18 9.64 34.63
CA LEU A 275 3.80 9.40 35.92
C LEU A 275 3.83 10.77 36.61
N ARG A 276 2.77 11.08 37.37
CA ARG A 276 2.88 12.04 38.45
C ARG A 276 4.13 11.58 39.20
N PRO A 277 5.18 12.41 39.35
CA PRO A 277 6.15 12.13 40.36
C PRO A 277 5.35 12.17 41.64
N SER A 278 5.02 10.98 42.14
CA SER A 278 4.38 10.82 43.43
C SER A 278 5.25 11.62 44.40
N TRP A 279 4.65 12.56 45.15
CA TRP A 279 5.35 13.31 46.19
C TRP A 279 6.12 12.40 47.16
N LEU A 280 5.82 11.10 47.17
CA LEU A 280 6.56 10.06 47.87
C LEU A 280 8.02 9.87 47.41
N VAL A 281 8.38 10.20 46.16
CA VAL A 281 9.79 10.12 45.68
C VAL A 281 10.60 11.35 46.13
N ALA A 282 9.95 12.51 46.33
CA ALA A 282 10.61 13.67 46.92
C ALA A 282 10.92 13.44 48.42
N LEU A 283 10.04 12.73 49.13
CA LEU A 283 10.25 12.40 50.55
C LEU A 283 11.35 11.35 50.76
N SER A 284 11.57 10.41 49.83
CA SER A 284 12.66 9.43 49.94
C SER A 284 14.04 10.02 49.63
N SER A 285 14.13 11.09 48.83
CA SER A 285 15.38 11.82 48.61
C SER A 285 15.81 12.64 49.83
N TRP A 286 14.86 13.15 50.63
CA TRP A 286 15.17 13.95 51.81
C TRP A 286 15.61 13.10 53.01
N THR A 287 15.08 11.88 53.15
CA THR A 287 15.53 10.95 54.20
C THR A 287 16.97 10.47 53.98
N ILE A 288 17.40 10.28 52.72
CA ILE A 288 18.78 9.89 52.40
C ILE A 288 19.76 11.03 52.76
N VAL A 289 19.43 12.29 52.45
CA VAL A 289 20.31 13.43 52.78
C VAL A 289 20.44 13.65 54.29
N ILE A 290 19.35 13.46 55.06
CA ILE A 290 19.40 13.57 56.52
C ILE A 290 20.20 12.41 57.15
N TYR A 291 20.14 11.21 56.58
CA TYR A 291 20.90 10.06 57.07
C TYR A 291 22.42 10.24 56.86
N PHE A 292 22.84 10.75 55.71
CA PHE A 292 24.25 11.04 55.44
C PHE A 292 24.79 12.27 56.21
N ALA A 293 23.95 13.26 56.49
CA ALA A 293 24.33 14.40 57.33
C ALA A 293 24.56 14.00 58.80
N ARG A 294 23.79 13.03 59.33
CA ARG A 294 24.00 12.51 60.69
C ARG A 294 25.19 11.58 60.84
N LEU A 295 25.55 10.81 59.80
CA LEU A 295 26.73 9.94 59.87
C LEU A 295 28.05 10.72 59.97
N LYS A 296 28.12 11.92 59.39
CA LYS A 296 29.30 12.81 59.50
C LYS A 296 29.53 13.37 60.90
N TYR A 297 28.51 13.38 61.76
CA TYR A 297 28.61 13.89 63.14
C TYR A 297 28.96 12.82 64.17
N ILE A 298 28.99 11.54 63.78
CA ILE A 298 29.31 10.42 64.69
C ILE A 298 30.75 9.92 64.47
N PHE A 299 31.33 10.18 63.31
CA PHE A 299 32.68 9.72 62.92
C PHE A 299 33.66 10.86 62.60
N GLY A 300 33.38 12.09 63.05
CA GLY A 300 34.26 13.25 62.95
C GLY A 300 34.80 13.66 64.32
#